data_AF-A0A661GFF0-F1
#
_entry.id   AF-A0A661GFF0-F1
#
_cell.length_a   1.000
_cell.length_b   1.000
_cell.length_c   1.000
_cell.angle_alpha   90.00
_cell.angle_beta   90.00
_cell.angle_gamma   90.00
#
_symmetry.space_group_name_H-M   'P 1'
#
loop_
_entity.id
_entity.type
_entity.pdbx_description
1 polymer ?
#
loop_
_entity_poly.entity_id
_entity_poly.type
_entity_poly.pdbx_seq_one_letter_code
_entity_poly.pdbx_strand_id
1 'polypeptide(L)'
;MYPHDAIADDVYLDVLNLAMSMTASDGSFAALLDVAIDALNASQSADFVDLDEASQIAVLQSVESQPFFAAIQVNVGVTFYYHPAVWALLGYEGPSFDKGGYLHRGSGDIDWLPEGK
;
A
#
# COMPACT_ATOMS: atom_id res chain seq x y z
N MET A 1 -2.03 9.14 3.16
CA MET A 1 -2.84 7.91 3.08
C MET A 1 -2.89 7.59 1.60
N TYR A 2 -2.55 6.37 1.21
CA TYR A 2 -2.35 5.95 -0.19
C TYR A 2 -3.47 6.43 -1.15
N PRO A 3 -3.17 6.61 -2.45
CA PRO A 3 -1.85 6.53 -3.08
C PRO A 3 -0.94 7.72 -2.69
N HIS A 4 0.36 7.57 -2.90
CA HIS A 4 1.38 8.59 -2.67
C HIS A 4 1.77 9.19 -4.02
N ASP A 5 1.65 10.51 -4.16
CA ASP A 5 1.98 11.22 -5.40
C ASP A 5 3.42 11.00 -5.88
N ALA A 6 4.35 10.70 -4.97
CA ALA A 6 5.76 10.44 -5.27
C ALA A 6 6.05 9.00 -5.74
N ILE A 7 5.05 8.12 -5.72
CA ILE A 7 5.16 6.71 -6.09
C ILE A 7 4.45 6.51 -7.43
N ALA A 8 5.15 5.92 -8.39
CA ALA A 8 4.56 5.63 -9.69
C ALA A 8 3.51 4.50 -9.62
N ASP A 9 2.54 4.54 -10.52
CA ASP A 9 1.42 3.58 -10.57
C ASP A 9 1.87 2.13 -10.79
N ASP A 10 3.00 1.92 -11.48
CA ASP A 10 3.58 0.60 -11.69
C ASP A 10 4.04 -0.06 -10.37
N VAL A 11 4.53 0.73 -9.42
CA VAL A 11 4.84 0.27 -8.06
C VAL A 11 3.55 -0.18 -7.35
N TYR A 12 2.44 0.53 -7.51
CA TYR A 12 1.15 0.11 -6.94
C TYR A 12 0.64 -1.19 -7.56
N LEU A 13 0.82 -1.36 -8.87
CA LEU A 13 0.50 -2.61 -9.56
C LEU A 13 1.35 -3.78 -9.02
N ASP A 14 2.65 -3.58 -8.85
CA ASP A 14 3.57 -4.59 -8.31
C ASP A 14 3.22 -4.98 -6.86
N VAL A 15 2.86 -3.99 -6.04
CA VAL A 15 2.41 -4.19 -4.66
C VAL A 15 1.13 -5.03 -4.59
N LEU A 16 0.18 -4.80 -5.49
CA LEU A 16 -1.05 -5.60 -5.59
C LEU A 16 -0.76 -7.02 -6.07
N ASN A 17 0.10 -7.18 -7.08
CA ASN A 17 0.53 -8.49 -7.56
C ASN A 17 1.23 -9.30 -6.46
N LEU A 18 2.09 -8.65 -5.68
CA LEU A 18 2.75 -9.27 -4.53
C LEU A 18 1.72 -9.69 -3.48
N ALA A 19 0.76 -8.82 -3.13
CA ALA A 19 -0.30 -9.15 -2.17
C ALA A 19 -1.10 -10.38 -2.63
N MET A 20 -1.56 -10.38 -3.88
CA MET A 20 -2.27 -11.53 -4.47
C MET A 20 -1.41 -12.80 -4.39
N SER A 21 -0.12 -12.74 -4.72
CA SER A 21 0.77 -13.90 -4.70
C SER A 21 0.98 -14.48 -3.30
N MET A 22 1.08 -13.62 -2.27
CA MET A 22 1.28 -14.03 -0.88
C MET A 22 0.02 -14.68 -0.28
N THR A 23 -1.14 -14.35 -0.83
CA THR A 23 -2.45 -14.86 -0.36
C THR A 23 -3.10 -15.86 -1.32
N ALA A 24 -2.44 -16.19 -2.44
CA ALA A 24 -3.04 -17.00 -3.51
C ALA A 24 -3.39 -18.42 -3.05
N SER A 25 -2.66 -18.96 -2.07
CA SER A 25 -2.81 -20.35 -1.61
C SER A 25 -4.12 -20.63 -0.87
N ASP A 26 -4.78 -19.62 -0.29
CA ASP A 26 -6.03 -19.81 0.45
C ASP A 26 -7.25 -19.14 -0.22
N GLY A 27 -7.04 -18.34 -1.27
CA GLY A 27 -8.10 -17.65 -2.01
C GLY A 27 -8.82 -16.56 -1.20
N SER A 28 -8.43 -16.33 0.05
CA SER A 28 -9.14 -15.45 0.98
C SER A 28 -9.09 -13.99 0.54
N PHE A 29 -7.96 -13.56 -0.03
CA PHE A 29 -7.81 -12.19 -0.53
C PHE A 29 -8.60 -11.93 -1.81
N ALA A 30 -8.67 -12.91 -2.72
CA ALA A 30 -9.53 -12.79 -3.90
C ALA A 30 -11.00 -12.64 -3.51
N ALA A 31 -11.48 -13.49 -2.58
CA ALA A 31 -12.83 -13.36 -2.05
C ALA A 31 -13.08 -12.02 -1.33
N LEU A 32 -12.07 -11.48 -0.66
CA LEU A 32 -12.13 -10.16 -0.03
C LEU A 32 -12.30 -9.03 -1.06
N LEU A 33 -11.59 -9.13 -2.20
CA LEU A 33 -11.71 -8.19 -3.31
C LEU A 33 -13.10 -8.27 -3.96
N ASP A 34 -13.65 -9.47 -4.14
CA ASP A 34 -15.02 -9.64 -4.67
C ASP A 34 -16.05 -8.95 -3.76
N VAL A 35 -15.96 -9.18 -2.44
CA VAL A 35 -16.83 -8.51 -1.45
C VAL A 35 -16.67 -6.98 -1.51
N ALA A 36 -15.45 -6.48 -1.70
CA ALA A 36 -15.20 -5.06 -1.82
C ALA A 36 -15.81 -4.49 -3.10
N ILE A 37 -15.65 -5.15 -4.25
CA ILE A 37 -16.22 -4.74 -5.53
C ILE A 37 -17.74 -4.68 -5.44
N ASP A 38 -18.39 -5.70 -4.86
CA ASP A 38 -19.83 -5.72 -4.65
C ASP A 38 -20.27 -4.53 -3.77
N ALA A 39 -19.55 -4.28 -2.66
CA ALA A 39 -19.87 -3.19 -1.76
C ALA A 39 -19.71 -1.80 -2.41
N LEU A 40 -18.67 -1.61 -3.24
CA LEU A 40 -18.42 -0.36 -3.95
C LEU A 40 -19.49 -0.07 -5.00
N ASN A 41 -20.02 -1.10 -5.65
CA ASN A 41 -21.00 -0.96 -6.74
C ASN A 41 -22.47 -1.02 -6.27
N ALA A 42 -22.76 -1.56 -5.08
CA ALA A 42 -24.12 -1.89 -4.64
C ALA A 42 -25.15 -0.74 -4.70
N SER A 43 -24.71 0.52 -4.59
CA SER A 43 -25.58 1.70 -4.57
C SER A 43 -25.29 2.72 -5.68
N GLN A 44 -24.51 2.33 -6.69
CA GLN A 44 -24.07 3.22 -7.75
C GLN A 44 -24.85 3.02 -9.05
N SER A 45 -25.06 4.10 -9.79
CA SER A 45 -25.68 4.03 -11.12
C SER A 45 -24.69 3.68 -12.24
N ALA A 46 -23.40 3.62 -11.93
CA ALA A 46 -22.30 3.22 -12.79
C ALA A 46 -21.28 2.44 -11.96
N ASP A 47 -20.39 1.69 -12.63
CA ASP A 47 -19.32 0.97 -11.93
C ASP A 47 -18.40 1.98 -11.22
N PHE A 48 -17.89 1.60 -10.04
CA PHE A 48 -17.03 2.45 -9.20
C PHE A 48 -15.86 3.07 -9.97
N VAL A 49 -15.25 2.30 -10.87
CA VAL A 49 -14.10 2.73 -11.68
C VAL A 49 -14.44 3.83 -12.70
N ASP A 50 -15.72 3.97 -13.05
CA ASP A 50 -16.21 4.96 -14.00
C ASP A 50 -16.73 6.24 -13.32
N LEU A 51 -16.78 6.26 -11.99
CA LEU A 51 -17.15 7.45 -11.21
C LEU A 51 -16.03 8.50 -11.26
N ASP A 52 -16.41 9.78 -11.11
CA ASP A 52 -15.43 10.83 -10.84
C ASP A 52 -14.76 10.63 -9.47
N GLU A 53 -13.57 11.20 -9.28
CA GLU A 53 -12.76 11.02 -8.07
C GLU A 53 -13.50 11.41 -6.79
N ALA A 54 -14.28 12.50 -6.80
CA ALA A 54 -15.01 12.94 -5.61
C ALA A 54 -16.11 11.94 -5.24
N SER A 55 -16.79 11.39 -6.24
CA SER A 55 -17.76 10.31 -6.07
C SER A 55 -17.08 9.04 -5.55
N GLN A 56 -15.93 8.62 -6.11
CA GLN A 56 -15.16 7.47 -5.63
C GLN A 56 -14.79 7.61 -4.15
N ILE A 57 -14.30 8.78 -3.73
CA ILE A 57 -13.97 9.06 -2.33
C ILE A 57 -15.21 8.92 -1.43
N ALA A 58 -16.35 9.47 -1.85
CA ALA A 58 -17.59 9.36 -1.07
C ALA A 58 -18.05 7.90 -0.90
N VAL A 59 -17.91 7.08 -1.95
CA VAL A 59 -18.20 5.63 -1.85
C VAL A 59 -17.25 4.96 -0.88
N LEU A 60 -15.94 5.20 -0.99
CA LEU A 60 -14.92 4.62 -0.10
C LEU A 60 -15.19 4.97 1.37
N GLN A 61 -15.53 6.22 1.66
CA GLN A 61 -15.91 6.66 3.01
C GLN A 61 -17.15 5.94 3.53
N SER A 62 -18.14 5.66 2.67
CA SER A 62 -19.36 4.95 3.08
C SER A 62 -19.09 3.49 3.50
N VAL A 63 -18.01 2.88 2.99
CA VAL A 63 -17.64 1.50 3.26
C VAL A 63 -16.41 1.35 4.16
N GLU A 64 -15.78 2.44 4.60
CA GLU A 64 -14.51 2.41 5.34
C GLU A 64 -14.58 1.64 6.67
N SER A 65 -15.77 1.58 7.27
CA SER A 65 -16.04 0.83 8.51
C SER A 65 -16.24 -0.67 8.30
N GLN A 66 -16.33 -1.13 7.05
CA GLN A 66 -16.55 -2.53 6.73
C GLN A 66 -15.27 -3.35 6.96
N PRO A 67 -15.38 -4.60 7.46
CA PRO A 67 -14.20 -5.43 7.77
C PRO A 67 -13.25 -5.65 6.58
N PHE A 68 -13.79 -5.74 5.35
CA PHE A 68 -12.97 -5.94 4.16
C PHE A 68 -12.03 -4.76 3.90
N PHE A 69 -12.45 -3.53 4.24
CA PHE A 69 -11.69 -2.33 3.95
C PHE A 69 -10.37 -2.32 4.71
N ALA A 70 -10.44 -2.54 6.04
CA ALA A 70 -9.26 -2.64 6.88
C ALA A 70 -8.37 -3.84 6.50
N ALA A 71 -8.97 -4.98 6.15
CA ALA A 71 -8.22 -6.16 5.75
C ALA A 71 -7.45 -5.95 4.43
N ILE A 72 -8.04 -5.31 3.42
CA ILE A 72 -7.34 -4.93 2.17
C ILE A 72 -6.21 -3.94 2.49
N GLN A 73 -6.51 -2.91 3.28
CA GLN A 73 -5.52 -1.88 3.64
C GLN A 73 -4.30 -2.48 4.35
N VAL A 74 -4.49 -3.43 5.27
CA VAL A 74 -3.39 -4.10 5.97
C VAL A 74 -2.54 -4.93 4.99
N ASN A 75 -3.16 -5.72 4.13
CA ASN A 75 -2.43 -6.56 3.17
C ASN A 75 -1.60 -5.71 2.19
N VAL A 76 -2.22 -4.70 1.59
CA VAL A 76 -1.54 -3.76 0.67
C VAL A 76 -0.46 -2.96 1.41
N GLY A 77 -0.73 -2.51 2.64
CA GLY A 77 0.25 -1.77 3.43
C GLY A 77 1.50 -2.59 3.74
N VAL A 78 1.33 -3.87 4.09
CA VAL A 78 2.45 -4.79 4.31
C VAL A 78 3.29 -4.93 3.04
N THR A 79 2.67 -5.26 1.90
CA THR A 79 3.41 -5.47 0.64
C THR A 79 4.03 -4.18 0.10
N PHE A 80 3.40 -3.04 0.33
CA PHE A 80 3.93 -1.72 -0.01
C PHE A 80 5.27 -1.46 0.68
N TYR A 81 5.35 -1.65 2.00
CA TYR A 81 6.60 -1.46 2.74
C TYR A 81 7.64 -2.57 2.52
N TYR A 82 7.30 -3.66 1.83
CA TYR A 82 8.26 -4.65 1.35
C TYR A 82 8.87 -4.30 -0.02
N HIS A 83 8.37 -3.29 -0.72
CA HIS A 83 8.78 -2.99 -2.09
C HIS A 83 10.06 -2.13 -2.15
N PRO A 84 11.14 -2.53 -2.85
CA PRO A 84 12.40 -1.78 -2.89
C PRO A 84 12.29 -0.34 -3.42
N ALA A 85 11.37 -0.07 -4.36
CA ALA A 85 11.15 1.30 -4.85
C ALA A 85 10.61 2.23 -3.74
N VAL A 86 9.82 1.69 -2.82
CA VAL A 86 9.33 2.42 -1.65
C VAL A 86 10.48 2.72 -0.71
N TRP A 87 11.39 1.77 -0.51
CA TRP A 87 12.58 1.95 0.33
C TRP A 87 13.46 3.09 -0.16
N ALA A 88 13.71 3.16 -1.48
CA ALA A 88 14.52 4.21 -2.09
C ALA A 88 13.96 5.61 -1.83
N LEU A 89 12.64 5.77 -1.86
CA LEU A 89 11.97 7.04 -1.56
C LEU A 89 11.99 7.39 -0.07
N LEU A 90 11.97 6.38 0.80
CA LEU A 90 12.03 6.55 2.26
C LEU A 90 13.46 6.64 2.80
N GLY A 91 14.49 6.51 1.95
CA GLY A 91 15.89 6.46 2.38
C GLY A 91 16.26 5.18 3.13
N TYR A 92 15.45 4.12 3.01
CA TYR A 92 15.77 2.81 3.59
C TYR A 92 16.68 2.02 2.66
N GLU A 93 17.86 1.59 3.14
CA GLU A 93 18.85 0.88 2.32
C GLU A 93 18.55 -0.62 2.11
N GLY A 94 17.40 -1.09 2.61
CA GLY A 94 17.03 -2.50 2.62
C GLY A 94 17.74 -3.30 3.72
N PRO A 95 17.47 -4.62 3.83
CA PRO A 95 18.02 -5.47 4.87
C PRO A 95 19.56 -5.42 4.97
N SER A 96 20.08 -5.43 6.20
CA SER A 96 21.51 -5.34 6.49
C SER A 96 22.09 -6.51 7.28
N PHE A 97 21.27 -7.49 7.68
CA PHE A 97 21.70 -8.58 8.58
C PHE A 97 22.85 -9.39 7.97
N ASP A 98 22.70 -9.77 6.71
CA ASP A 98 23.71 -10.43 5.87
C ASP A 98 24.92 -9.53 5.55
N LYS A 99 24.79 -8.22 5.75
CA LYS A 99 25.81 -7.20 5.46
C LYS A 99 26.57 -6.73 6.70
N GLY A 100 26.39 -7.37 7.86
CA GLY A 100 27.08 -7.02 9.11
C GLY A 100 26.44 -5.86 9.89
N GLY A 101 25.18 -5.53 9.61
CA GLY A 101 24.44 -4.45 10.26
C GLY A 101 24.57 -3.08 9.58
N TYR A 102 23.95 -2.05 10.16
CA TYR A 102 23.94 -0.70 9.60
C TYR A 102 25.12 0.19 10.05
N LEU A 103 26.02 -0.32 10.90
CA LEU A 103 27.12 0.46 11.50
C LEU A 103 27.97 1.23 10.47
N HIS A 104 28.07 0.71 9.23
CA HIS A 104 28.79 1.35 8.12
C HIS A 104 27.92 1.53 6.87
N ARG A 105 26.60 1.65 7.04
CA ARG A 105 25.58 1.70 5.97
C ARG A 105 24.44 2.66 6.34
N GLY A 106 24.73 3.95 6.38
CA GLY A 106 23.71 5.00 6.43
C GLY A 106 23.03 5.27 7.79
N SER A 107 23.20 4.45 8.84
CA SER A 107 22.51 4.71 10.14
C SER A 107 22.96 5.99 10.85
N GLY A 108 24.02 6.65 10.37
CA GLY A 108 24.51 7.94 10.85
C GLY A 108 24.35 9.10 9.87
N ASP A 109 23.86 8.85 8.66
CA ASP A 109 23.66 9.88 7.62
C ASP A 109 22.31 10.58 7.85
N ILE A 110 22.20 11.29 8.98
CA ILE A 110 21.01 12.06 9.34
C ILE A 110 21.20 13.53 8.94
N ASP A 111 20.49 13.95 7.91
CA ASP A 111 20.46 15.32 7.38
C ASP A 111 19.33 16.19 7.97
N TRP A 112 18.46 15.57 8.76
CA TRP A 112 17.26 16.18 9.35
C TRP A 112 17.46 16.74 10.75
N LEU A 113 18.58 16.43 11.43
CA LEU A 113 18.94 17.08 12.69
C LEU A 113 19.72 18.37 12.37
N PRO A 114 19.34 19.53 12.94
CA PRO A 114 20.17 20.72 12.82
C PRO A 114 21.55 20.45 13.45
N GLU A 115 22.61 20.89 12.79
CA GLU A 115 23.97 20.75 13.29
C GLU A 115 24.06 21.33 14.71
N GLY A 116 24.56 20.49 15.64
CA GLY A 116 24.74 20.89 17.03
C GLY A 116 25.67 22.09 17.14
N LYS A 117 25.25 23.11 17.88
CA LYS A 117 26.07 24.28 18.23
C LYS A 117 27.27 23.90 19.10
#